data_AF-A0A7X7ATK4-F1
#
_entry.id   AF-A0A7X7ATK4-F1
#
_cell.length_a   1.000
_cell.length_b   1.000
_cell.length_c   1.000
_cell.angle_alpha   90.00
_cell.angle_beta   90.00
_cell.angle_gamma   90.00
#
_symmetry.space_group_name_H-M   'P 1'
#
loop_
_entity.id
_entity.type
_entity.pdbx_description
1 polymer ?
#
loop_
_entity_poly.entity_id
_entity_poly.type
_entity_poly.pdbx_seq_one_letter_code
_entity_poly.pdbx_strand_id
1 'polypeptide(L)'
;MADIVILGWPGKTGILEKLVGDKVDLIIKNMDKNLFICHIEKDMISHKRIVVVSPPLAEKELGFDVWVNKIVKLSQELSLPVIHYGHPETQSLIANQKKLNANFLFKEFTNWSDPLSYANEVKDDDIFVFVSAHPGYISHIPVLDNMPTRLERQFPDITRIVIFPKRYTIDMLMESDDHIFIP
;
A
#
# COMPACT_ATOMS: atom_id res chain seq x y z
N MET A 1 4.39 -18.69 -11.92
CA MET A 1 4.96 -17.33 -12.05
C MET A 1 4.60 -16.56 -10.78
N ALA A 2 5.42 -15.62 -10.31
CA ALA A 2 5.18 -14.92 -9.05
C ALA A 2 4.20 -13.73 -9.22
N ASP A 3 3.30 -13.54 -8.26
CA ASP A 3 2.29 -12.45 -8.25
C ASP A 3 2.73 -11.22 -7.43
N ILE A 4 3.80 -11.37 -6.65
CA ILE A 4 4.28 -10.40 -5.66
C ILE A 4 5.80 -10.31 -5.70
N VAL A 5 6.32 -9.09 -5.63
CA VAL A 5 7.71 -8.77 -5.35
C VAL A 5 7.79 -8.05 -4.01
N ILE A 6 8.71 -8.47 -3.13
CA ILE A 6 8.95 -7.84 -1.83
C ILE A 6 10.37 -7.29 -1.82
N LEU A 7 10.51 -6.01 -1.45
CA LEU A 7 11.79 -5.32 -1.33
C LEU A 7 11.96 -4.78 0.09
N GLY A 8 13.21 -4.73 0.54
CA GLY A 8 13.56 -3.95 1.72
C GLY A 8 13.46 -2.44 1.42
N TRP A 9 13.17 -1.67 2.45
CA TRP A 9 13.15 -0.21 2.36
C TRP A 9 14.54 0.31 2.01
N PRO A 10 14.67 1.20 1.02
CA PRO A 10 15.95 1.84 0.74
C PRO A 10 16.35 2.69 1.95
N GLY A 11 17.40 2.32 2.69
CA GLY A 11 17.65 2.89 4.02
C GLY A 11 19.09 3.28 4.36
N LYS A 12 19.19 4.48 4.97
CA LYS A 12 20.25 5.08 5.81
C LYS A 12 21.58 5.46 5.12
N THR A 13 21.65 6.64 4.48
CA THR A 13 22.75 7.65 4.57
C THR A 13 22.61 8.74 3.50
N GLY A 14 22.61 10.01 3.92
CA GLY A 14 22.33 11.22 3.14
C GLY A 14 23.30 11.60 2.00
N ILE A 15 23.95 10.63 1.36
CA ILE A 15 24.77 10.80 0.15
C ILE A 15 24.36 9.80 -0.95
N LEU A 16 23.72 8.67 -0.57
CA LEU A 16 23.17 7.66 -1.50
C LEU A 16 21.67 7.87 -1.82
N GLU A 17 21.01 8.85 -1.19
CA GLU A 17 19.58 9.13 -1.32
C GLU A 17 19.12 9.39 -2.76
N LYS A 18 19.92 10.07 -3.60
CA LYS A 18 19.56 10.28 -5.01
C LYS A 18 19.69 9.02 -5.86
N LEU A 19 20.82 8.31 -5.79
CA LEU A 19 21.08 7.16 -6.66
C LEU A 19 20.28 5.90 -6.30
N VAL A 20 19.94 5.73 -5.03
CA VAL A 20 19.07 4.63 -4.57
C VAL A 20 17.59 4.99 -4.77
N GLY A 21 17.24 6.26 -4.58
CA GLY A 21 15.92 6.81 -4.96
C GLY A 21 15.61 6.53 -6.43
N ASP A 22 16.52 6.90 -7.35
CA ASP A 22 16.35 6.68 -8.79
C ASP A 22 16.14 5.20 -9.15
N LYS A 23 16.79 4.28 -8.43
CA LYS A 23 16.64 2.82 -8.66
C LYS A 23 15.32 2.29 -8.13
N VAL A 24 14.90 2.68 -6.94
CA VAL A 24 13.61 2.25 -6.38
C VAL A 24 12.46 2.84 -7.18
N ASP A 25 12.58 4.10 -7.60
CA ASP A 25 11.62 4.75 -8.49
C ASP A 25 11.56 4.04 -9.84
N LEU A 26 12.70 3.62 -10.40
CA LEU A 26 12.72 2.81 -11.62
C LEU A 26 12.05 1.45 -11.41
N ILE A 27 12.26 0.80 -10.26
CA ILE A 27 11.61 -0.48 -9.94
C ILE A 27 10.09 -0.29 -9.83
N ILE A 28 9.63 0.70 -9.05
CA ILE A 28 8.21 1.05 -8.95
C ILE A 28 7.67 1.34 -10.35
N LYS A 29 8.32 2.19 -11.13
CA LYS A 29 7.88 2.59 -12.47
C LYS A 29 7.77 1.44 -13.46
N ASN A 30 8.58 0.39 -13.33
CA ASN A 30 8.60 -0.75 -14.26
C ASN A 30 7.99 -2.04 -13.69
N MET A 31 7.49 -2.03 -12.45
CA MET A 31 6.90 -3.23 -11.85
C MET A 31 5.55 -3.58 -12.46
N ASP A 32 5.37 -4.84 -12.86
CA ASP A 32 4.13 -5.40 -13.42
C ASP A 32 3.44 -6.40 -12.46
N LYS A 33 3.95 -6.51 -11.23
CA LYS A 33 3.42 -7.32 -10.11
C LYS A 33 3.05 -6.42 -8.94
N ASN A 34 2.41 -7.00 -7.93
CA ASN A 34 2.23 -6.26 -6.67
C ASN A 34 3.60 -6.09 -6.00
N LEU A 35 3.99 -4.85 -5.75
CA LEU A 35 5.23 -4.51 -5.07
C LEU A 35 4.96 -4.18 -3.62
N PHE A 36 5.71 -4.79 -2.72
CA PHE A 36 5.71 -4.47 -1.29
C PHE A 36 7.10 -3.96 -0.92
N ILE A 37 7.19 -2.70 -0.48
CA ILE A 37 8.43 -2.11 0.02
C ILE A 37 8.32 -2.06 1.54
N CYS A 38 9.15 -2.84 2.23
CA CYS A 38 9.02 -3.11 3.65
C CYS A 38 10.20 -2.57 4.45
N HIS A 39 9.91 -1.81 5.50
CA HIS A 39 10.85 -1.50 6.57
C HIS A 39 10.36 -2.19 7.84
N ILE A 40 11.12 -3.15 8.35
CA ILE A 40 10.80 -3.85 9.59
C ILE A 40 11.73 -3.30 10.67
N GLU A 41 11.19 -2.50 11.57
CA GLU A 41 11.99 -1.85 12.63
C GLU A 41 11.93 -2.63 13.95
N LYS A 42 10.77 -3.21 14.26
CA LYS A 42 10.54 -3.94 15.53
C LYS A 42 10.25 -5.42 15.29
N ASP A 43 10.45 -6.22 16.33
CA ASP A 43 10.06 -7.64 16.33
C ASP A 43 8.57 -7.78 16.06
N MET A 44 8.19 -8.73 15.22
CA MET A 44 6.79 -8.93 14.80
C MET A 44 5.82 -9.14 15.97
N ILE A 45 6.31 -9.72 17.06
CA ILE A 45 5.53 -10.02 18.28
C ILE A 45 5.20 -8.74 19.08
N SER A 46 5.97 -7.67 18.89
CA SER A 46 5.77 -6.40 19.61
C SER A 46 4.55 -5.62 19.11
N HIS A 47 4.11 -5.89 17.88
CA HIS A 47 3.02 -5.15 17.25
C HIS A 47 1.65 -5.46 17.86
N LYS A 48 0.75 -4.48 17.83
CA LYS A 48 -0.60 -4.60 18.43
C LYS A 48 -1.75 -4.52 17.43
N ARG A 49 -1.50 -3.99 16.23
CA ARG A 49 -2.48 -3.90 15.15
C ARG A 49 -1.79 -3.57 13.83
N ILE A 50 -2.50 -3.82 12.74
CA ILE A 50 -2.10 -3.40 11.40
C ILE A 50 -2.97 -2.20 11.02
N VAL A 51 -2.35 -1.07 10.70
CA VAL A 51 -3.05 0.12 10.21
C VAL A 51 -2.85 0.18 8.71
N VAL A 52 -3.94 0.08 7.94
CA VAL A 52 -3.92 0.15 6.48
C VAL A 52 -4.57 1.44 6.03
N VAL A 53 -3.94 2.15 5.12
CA VAL A 53 -4.49 3.33 4.47
C VAL A 53 -4.48 3.13 2.96
N SER A 54 -5.63 3.30 2.31
CA SER A 54 -5.77 3.14 0.86
C SER A 54 -6.48 4.33 0.22
N PRO A 55 -6.08 4.77 -0.99
CA PRO A 55 -6.75 5.82 -1.74
C PRO A 55 -8.17 5.39 -2.17
N PRO A 56 -9.05 6.34 -2.51
CA PRO A 56 -10.29 6.05 -3.20
C PRO A 56 -10.01 5.27 -4.49
N LEU A 57 -10.96 4.44 -4.89
CA LEU A 57 -10.86 3.59 -6.09
C LEU A 57 -9.77 2.51 -6.02
N ALA A 58 -9.15 2.27 -4.87
CA ALA A 58 -8.15 1.21 -4.71
C ALA A 58 -8.72 -0.19 -5.06
N GLU A 59 -10.04 -0.39 -4.95
CA GLU A 59 -10.75 -1.60 -5.39
C GLU A 59 -10.74 -1.82 -6.91
N LYS A 60 -10.44 -0.77 -7.69
CA LYS A 60 -10.40 -0.82 -9.16
C LYS A 60 -9.02 -1.20 -9.68
N GLU A 61 -8.01 -1.24 -8.81
CA GLU A 61 -6.67 -1.68 -9.18
C GLU A 61 -6.63 -3.20 -9.35
N LEU A 62 -5.93 -3.69 -10.38
CA LEU A 62 -5.78 -5.14 -10.63
C LEU A 62 -5.16 -5.89 -9.45
N GLY A 63 -4.34 -5.22 -8.66
CA GLY A 63 -3.68 -5.78 -7.48
C GLY A 63 -4.55 -5.87 -6.24
N PHE A 64 -5.81 -5.38 -6.28
CA PHE A 64 -6.65 -5.21 -5.10
C PHE A 64 -6.78 -6.46 -4.24
N ASP A 65 -7.27 -7.55 -4.84
CA ASP A 65 -7.48 -8.80 -4.11
C ASP A 65 -6.16 -9.39 -3.58
N VAL A 66 -5.05 -9.17 -4.28
CA VAL A 66 -3.75 -9.70 -3.86
C VAL A 66 -3.31 -9.03 -2.57
N TRP A 67 -3.33 -7.70 -2.49
CA TRP A 67 -2.86 -7.03 -1.28
C TRP A 67 -3.83 -7.22 -0.11
N VAL A 68 -5.14 -7.19 -0.34
CA VAL A 68 -6.14 -7.43 0.71
C VAL A 68 -5.92 -8.81 1.34
N ASN A 69 -5.78 -9.86 0.52
CA ASN A 69 -5.54 -11.22 1.00
C ASN A 69 -4.22 -11.35 1.77
N LYS A 70 -3.17 -10.60 1.40
CA LYS A 70 -1.90 -10.60 2.13
C LYS A 70 -1.97 -9.87 3.46
N ILE A 71 -2.71 -8.77 3.55
CA ILE A 71 -3.00 -8.11 4.82
C ILE A 71 -3.79 -9.04 5.75
N VAL A 72 -4.80 -9.72 5.23
CA VAL A 72 -5.56 -10.71 6.01
C VAL A 72 -4.70 -11.85 6.48
N LYS A 73 -3.83 -12.38 5.61
CA LYS A 73 -2.89 -13.42 6.00
C LYS A 73 -1.94 -12.93 7.10
N LEU A 74 -1.37 -11.73 6.95
CA LEU A 74 -0.49 -11.14 7.97
C LEU A 74 -1.21 -10.94 9.31
N SER A 75 -2.43 -10.42 9.28
CA SER A 75 -3.30 -10.26 10.44
C SER A 75 -3.53 -11.58 11.16
N GLN A 76 -3.79 -12.66 10.43
CA GLN A 76 -4.01 -14.00 11.00
C GLN A 76 -2.74 -14.58 11.63
N GLU A 77 -1.62 -14.54 10.91
CA GLU A 77 -0.35 -15.09 11.38
C GLU A 77 0.14 -14.37 12.64
N LEU A 78 -0.11 -13.06 12.75
CA LEU A 78 0.26 -12.27 13.93
C LEU A 78 -0.85 -12.16 14.98
N SER A 79 -2.04 -12.70 14.70
CA SER A 79 -3.24 -12.53 15.53
C SER A 79 -3.56 -11.06 15.85
N LEU A 80 -3.37 -10.16 14.88
CA LEU A 80 -3.56 -8.71 15.04
C LEU A 80 -4.83 -8.23 14.34
N PRO A 81 -5.60 -7.30 14.94
CA PRO A 81 -6.69 -6.64 14.24
C PRO A 81 -6.16 -5.71 13.15
N VAL A 82 -6.98 -5.47 12.13
CA VAL A 82 -6.69 -4.52 11.05
C VAL A 82 -7.57 -3.29 11.21
N ILE A 83 -6.99 -2.10 11.24
CA ILE A 83 -7.71 -0.84 11.12
C ILE A 83 -7.49 -0.32 9.71
N HIS A 84 -8.57 -0.17 8.94
CA HIS A 84 -8.50 0.31 7.57
C HIS A 84 -9.08 1.73 7.46
N TYR A 85 -8.24 2.68 7.06
CA TYR A 85 -8.62 4.04 6.67
C TYR A 85 -8.76 4.12 5.15
N GLY A 86 -9.92 4.55 4.66
CA GLY A 86 -10.13 4.74 3.22
C GLY A 86 -11.57 5.06 2.86
N HIS A 87 -11.87 5.00 1.56
CA HIS A 87 -13.20 5.32 1.04
C HIS A 87 -14.25 4.24 1.43
N PRO A 88 -15.50 4.61 1.78
CA PRO A 88 -16.53 3.64 2.18
C PRO A 88 -16.84 2.56 1.14
N GLU A 89 -16.73 2.88 -0.16
CA GLU A 89 -16.96 1.90 -1.23
C GLU A 89 -15.91 0.79 -1.23
N THR A 90 -14.62 1.16 -1.15
CA THR A 90 -13.51 0.22 -1.00
C THR A 90 -13.70 -0.65 0.25
N GLN A 91 -14.08 -0.02 1.38
CA GLN A 91 -14.33 -0.70 2.65
C GLN A 91 -15.48 -1.71 2.56
N SER A 92 -16.58 -1.34 1.89
CA SER A 92 -17.72 -2.22 1.68
C SER A 92 -17.31 -3.48 0.90
N LEU A 93 -16.46 -3.32 -0.12
CA LEU A 93 -15.95 -4.47 -0.87
C LEU A 93 -15.06 -5.36 -0.02
N ILE A 94 -14.13 -4.80 0.76
CA ILE A 94 -13.30 -5.57 1.71
C ILE A 94 -14.20 -6.33 2.70
N ALA A 95 -15.19 -5.66 3.30
CA ALA A 95 -16.09 -6.26 4.28
C ALA A 95 -16.94 -7.41 3.69
N ASN A 96 -17.31 -7.33 2.42
CA ASN A 96 -18.13 -8.33 1.74
C ASN A 96 -17.34 -9.56 1.25
N GLN A 97 -16.01 -9.55 1.35
CA GLN A 97 -15.20 -10.72 1.03
C GLN A 97 -15.38 -11.81 2.12
N LYS A 98 -16.37 -12.69 1.92
CA LYS A 98 -16.75 -13.78 2.84
C LYS A 98 -15.62 -14.71 3.31
N LYS A 99 -14.46 -14.67 2.66
CA LYS A 99 -13.28 -15.50 2.97
C LYS A 99 -12.28 -14.81 3.91
N LEU A 100 -12.47 -13.54 4.23
CA LEU A 100 -11.56 -12.81 5.10
C LEU A 100 -11.86 -13.15 6.57
N ASN A 101 -11.16 -14.13 7.12
CA ASN A 101 -11.18 -14.42 8.55
C ASN A 101 -10.25 -13.46 9.33
N ALA A 102 -10.38 -12.15 9.10
CA ALA A 102 -9.62 -11.12 9.82
C ALA A 102 -10.57 -10.08 10.40
N ASN A 103 -10.23 -9.58 11.59
CA ASN A 103 -11.03 -8.57 12.27
C ASN A 103 -10.67 -7.17 11.75
N PHE A 104 -11.47 -6.66 10.81
CA PHE A 104 -11.35 -5.29 10.29
C PHE A 104 -12.19 -4.31 11.10
N LEU A 105 -11.57 -3.21 11.49
CA LEU A 105 -12.23 -1.98 11.90
C LEU A 105 -12.08 -0.96 10.77
N PHE A 106 -13.20 -0.50 10.22
CA PHE A 106 -13.21 0.48 9.15
C PHE A 106 -13.37 1.90 9.70
N LYS A 107 -12.51 2.82 9.25
CA LYS A 107 -12.59 4.25 9.54
C LYS A 107 -12.64 5.00 8.24
N GLU A 108 -13.70 5.75 8.01
CA GLU A 108 -13.83 6.54 6.79
C GLU A 108 -12.68 7.56 6.69
N PHE A 109 -12.03 7.60 5.53
CA PHE A 109 -11.00 8.59 5.23
C PHE A 109 -11.12 9.05 3.79
N THR A 110 -11.58 10.30 3.62
CA THR A 110 -11.87 10.91 2.31
C THR A 110 -11.11 12.21 2.09
N ASN A 111 -10.48 12.79 3.13
CA ASN A 111 -9.75 14.04 3.03
C ASN A 111 -8.28 13.82 2.63
N TRP A 112 -8.04 13.74 1.32
CA TRP A 112 -6.69 13.55 0.76
C TRP A 112 -5.87 14.84 0.62
N SER A 113 -6.43 16.00 0.97
CA SER A 113 -5.64 17.26 1.00
C SER A 113 -4.53 17.20 2.06
N ASP A 114 -4.75 16.43 3.13
CA ASP A 114 -3.72 16.04 4.10
C ASP A 114 -3.77 14.52 4.37
N PRO A 115 -3.01 13.73 3.59
CA PRO A 115 -2.95 12.27 3.73
C PRO A 115 -2.31 11.77 5.02
N LEU A 116 -1.81 12.67 5.88
CA LEU A 116 -1.22 12.34 7.18
C LEU A 116 -2.04 12.96 8.31
N SER A 117 -3.26 13.44 8.05
CA SER A 117 -4.14 13.97 9.10
C SER A 117 -4.51 12.93 10.16
N TYR A 118 -4.49 11.62 9.84
CA TYR A 118 -4.64 10.53 10.82
C TYR A 118 -3.35 10.18 11.57
N ALA A 119 -2.23 10.88 11.32
CA ALA A 119 -0.93 10.57 11.91
C ALA A 119 -0.95 10.51 13.44
N ASN A 120 -1.75 11.36 14.08
CA ASN A 120 -1.90 11.37 15.54
C ASN A 120 -2.56 10.09 16.09
N GLU A 121 -3.18 9.28 15.23
CA GLU A 121 -3.76 7.98 15.59
C GLU A 121 -2.79 6.82 15.40
N VAL A 122 -1.66 7.04 14.73
CA VAL A 122 -0.59 6.05 14.54
C VAL A 122 0.20 5.91 15.84
N LYS A 123 0.45 4.67 16.25
CA LYS A 123 1.19 4.32 17.45
C LYS A 123 2.49 3.62 17.09
N ASP A 124 3.48 3.71 17.96
CA ASP A 124 4.80 3.13 17.73
C ASP A 124 4.76 1.59 17.61
N ASP A 125 3.74 0.93 18.13
CA ASP A 125 3.53 -0.52 18.04
C ASP A 125 2.63 -0.94 16.87
N ASP A 126 2.31 -0.02 15.95
CA ASP A 126 1.56 -0.33 14.72
C ASP A 126 2.47 -0.92 13.64
N ILE A 127 1.91 -1.83 12.84
CA ILE A 127 2.40 -2.09 11.48
C ILE A 127 1.66 -1.12 10.57
N PHE A 128 2.37 -0.14 10.03
CA PHE A 128 1.78 0.84 9.14
C PHE A 128 1.84 0.40 7.68
N VAL A 129 0.70 0.34 7.00
CA VAL A 129 0.58 -0.08 5.62
C VAL A 129 -0.06 1.03 4.80
N PHE A 130 0.61 1.43 3.74
CA PHE A 130 0.11 2.42 2.80
C PHE A 130 -0.03 1.81 1.41
N VAL A 131 -1.26 1.79 0.89
CA VAL A 131 -1.51 1.41 -0.50
C VAL A 131 -1.36 2.66 -1.35
N SER A 132 -0.46 2.61 -2.34
CA SER A 132 -0.25 3.67 -3.32
C SER A 132 -0.80 3.24 -4.68
N ALA A 133 -0.63 4.08 -5.69
CA ALA A 133 -0.92 3.76 -7.07
C ALA A 133 0.16 4.33 -7.99
N HIS A 134 0.33 3.72 -9.16
CA HIS A 134 1.27 4.23 -10.15
C HIS A 134 0.72 5.51 -10.81
N PRO A 135 1.57 6.47 -11.18
CA PRO A 135 1.14 7.63 -11.94
C PRO A 135 0.36 7.22 -13.20
N GLY A 136 -0.82 7.83 -13.40
CA GLY A 136 -1.72 7.55 -14.52
C GLY A 136 -2.68 6.37 -14.31
N TYR A 137 -2.71 5.77 -13.12
CA TYR A 137 -3.68 4.72 -12.75
C TYR A 137 -4.88 5.29 -11.97
N ILE A 138 -5.96 4.52 -11.90
CA ILE A 138 -7.28 5.00 -11.47
C ILE A 138 -7.33 5.50 -10.02
N SER A 139 -6.54 4.91 -9.12
CA SER A 139 -6.47 5.34 -7.71
C SER A 139 -5.31 6.28 -7.40
N HIS A 140 -4.62 6.80 -8.43
CA HIS A 140 -3.50 7.73 -8.27
C HIS A 140 -3.96 9.11 -7.81
N ILE A 141 -3.32 9.59 -6.73
CA ILE A 141 -3.49 10.96 -6.23
C ILE A 141 -2.09 11.59 -6.11
N PRO A 142 -1.79 12.71 -6.80
CA PRO A 142 -0.45 13.29 -6.85
C PRO A 142 0.16 13.63 -5.48
N VAL A 143 -0.66 14.00 -4.50
CA VAL A 143 -0.22 14.27 -3.12
C VAL A 143 0.41 13.04 -2.45
N LEU A 144 0.19 11.84 -3.01
CA LEU A 144 0.67 10.56 -2.50
C LEU A 144 2.04 10.14 -3.06
N ASP A 145 2.55 10.81 -4.11
CA ASP A 145 3.80 10.43 -4.78
C ASP A 145 4.99 10.39 -3.81
N ASN A 146 5.02 11.34 -2.87
CA ASN A 146 6.09 11.45 -1.87
C ASN A 146 5.77 10.77 -0.53
N MET A 147 4.70 9.97 -0.45
CA MET A 147 4.27 9.36 0.81
C MET A 147 5.30 8.44 1.44
N PRO A 148 6.03 7.58 0.71
CA PRO A 148 7.08 6.78 1.31
C PRO A 148 8.09 7.64 2.08
N THR A 149 8.60 8.71 1.45
CA THR A 149 9.55 9.65 2.06
C THR A 149 8.93 10.41 3.24
N ARG A 150 7.66 10.83 3.14
CA ARG A 150 6.96 11.52 4.25
C ARG A 150 6.77 10.60 5.45
N LEU A 151 6.39 9.34 5.22
CA LEU A 151 6.21 8.32 6.26
C LEU A 151 7.53 8.01 6.96
N GLU A 152 8.63 7.86 6.22
CA GLU A 152 9.96 7.66 6.80
C GLU A 152 10.39 8.84 7.68
N ARG A 153 10.13 10.07 7.24
CA ARG A 153 10.47 11.28 8.01
C ARG A 153 9.62 11.46 9.26
N GLN A 154 8.33 11.13 9.20
CA GLN A 154 7.39 11.33 10.30
C GLN A 154 7.41 10.18 11.30
N PHE A 155 7.65 8.96 10.82
CA PHE A 155 7.60 7.72 11.59
C PHE A 155 8.86 6.86 11.33
N PRO A 156 10.04 7.36 11.71
CA PRO A 156 11.31 6.67 11.41
C PRO A 156 11.37 5.29 12.05
N ASP A 157 10.78 5.14 13.24
CA ASP A 157 10.92 3.94 14.10
C ASP A 157 9.71 2.99 14.02
N ILE A 158 8.84 3.16 13.03
CA ILE A 158 7.63 2.34 12.82
C ILE A 158 7.87 1.34 11.70
N THR A 159 7.49 0.08 11.94
CA THR A 159 7.41 -0.94 10.88
C THR A 159 6.41 -0.48 9.82
N ARG A 160 6.87 -0.28 8.59
CA ARG A 160 6.08 0.29 7.50
C ARG A 160 6.17 -0.53 6.23
N ILE A 161 5.06 -0.60 5.51
CA ILE A 161 4.92 -1.29 4.24
C ILE A 161 4.25 -0.35 3.25
N VAL A 162 4.86 -0.10 2.10
CA VAL A 162 4.20 0.57 0.98
C VAL A 162 3.88 -0.46 -0.08
N ILE A 163 2.64 -0.47 -0.54
CA ILE A 163 2.13 -1.41 -1.54
C ILE A 163 1.86 -0.65 -2.83
N PHE A 164 2.43 -1.11 -3.95
CA PHE A 164 2.01 -0.71 -5.28
C PHE A 164 1.27 -1.88 -5.95
N PRO A 165 -0.03 -1.73 -6.22
CA PRO A 165 -0.83 -2.76 -6.89
C PRO A 165 -0.27 -3.11 -8.27
N LYS A 166 -0.45 -4.38 -8.66
CA LYS A 166 -0.16 -4.85 -10.01
C LYS A 166 -0.83 -3.95 -11.07
N ARG A 167 -0.12 -3.75 -12.18
CA ARG A 167 -0.57 -3.03 -13.38
C ARG A 167 -0.95 -3.96 -14.53
N TYR A 168 -1.69 -3.41 -15.49
CA TYR A 168 -1.83 -4.05 -16.79
C TYR A 168 -0.48 -4.02 -17.51
N THR A 169 -0.11 -5.13 -18.14
CA THR A 169 1.01 -5.12 -19.09
C THR A 169 0.53 -4.58 -20.43
N ILE A 170 1.46 -4.08 -21.25
CA ILE A 170 1.12 -3.61 -22.61
C ILE A 170 0.43 -4.73 -23.39
N ASP A 171 0.93 -5.95 -23.30
CA ASP A 171 0.33 -7.12 -23.96
C ASP A 171 -1.13 -7.34 -23.51
N MET A 172 -1.40 -7.24 -22.20
CA MET A 172 -2.77 -7.36 -21.66
C MET A 172 -3.71 -6.24 -22.16
N LEU A 173 -3.19 -5.02 -22.35
CA LEU A 173 -3.98 -3.90 -22.87
C LEU A 173 -4.24 -4.04 -24.38
N MET A 174 -3.29 -4.61 -25.12
CA MET A 174 -3.43 -4.86 -26.55
C MET A 174 -4.36 -6.04 -26.86
N GLU A 175 -4.48 -7.00 -25.93
CA GLU A 175 -5.41 -8.15 -26.02
C GLU A 175 -6.81 -7.84 -25.49
N SER A 176 -6.99 -6.77 -24.70
CA SER A 176 -8.30 -6.36 -24.21
C SER A 176 -9.04 -5.48 -25.23
N ASP A 177 -10.25 -5.88 -25.62
CA ASP A 177 -11.18 -5.07 -26.43
C ASP A 177 -11.70 -3.80 -25.69
N ASP A 178 -11.20 -3.52 -24.49
CA ASP A 178 -11.60 -2.38 -23.67
C ASP A 178 -10.91 -1.09 -24.14
N HIS A 179 -11.65 -0.25 -24.84
CA HIS A 179 -11.25 1.09 -25.32
C HIS A 179 -10.94 2.14 -24.22
N ILE A 180 -10.60 1.74 -23.00
CA ILE A 180 -10.51 2.64 -21.84
C ILE A 180 -9.20 3.43 -21.78
N PHE A 181 -8.18 3.07 -22.57
CA PHE A 181 -6.94 3.83 -22.67
C PHE A 181 -6.77 4.43 -24.06
N ILE A 182 -7.15 5.70 -24.20
CA ILE A 182 -6.66 6.56 -25.28
C ILE A 182 -5.60 7.48 -24.65
N PRO A 183 -4.35 7.49 -25.18
CA PRO A 183 -3.23 8.25 -24.61
C PRO A 183 -3.44 9.76 -24.63
#